data_AF-A0A2A1ZP85-F1
#
_entry.id   AF-A0A2A1ZP85-F1
#
_cell.length_a   1.000
_cell.length_b   1.000
_cell.length_c   1.000
_cell.angle_alpha   90.00
_cell.angle_beta   90.00
_cell.angle_gamma   90.00
#
_symmetry.space_group_name_H-M   'P 1'
#
loop_
_entity.id
_entity.type
_entity.pdbx_description
1 polymer ?
#
loop_
_entity_poly.entity_id
_entity_poly.type
_entity_poly.pdbx_seq_one_letter_code
_entity_poly.pdbx_strand_id
1 'polypeptide(L)'
;MTIDEYFTELDSKIEAIWKEQVKEKEVRMKSRKPFSIDTDYKWVREGFDFYRYSRESKNLVKMKNENLQESFLEMSKSFLFTANSLMVNLHIYNNNGDLDTWIFPVLYLYRHSLELLLKHKIIKLNLDEDYLKDTFKYARHSLKVCAKEIGLYDSNLNENINVTWVRDYIDSIEGIDTDSDFFRYPFSMEGALPFTEQTWLDLQKIFHSVNRAYGIIFTEVYDQDIKVEGYTVKCERNFLVQGSSTHIYSVVGYQFSRNDFFPYINGYGEASKYLLESDVFDIQDIVFPILYLYRNCIELSLKGLIYSRHDNLDKPPLKIFKKKKHSILGLWNTMRDEVKRHNEGSDDTDLISFDKYIQVLHDFDNKSDIFRYPCDKNLNMYFQTEFINDINNFRDLFQEMISFLDGVDSQISVHQEYEREMRSYYDY
;
A
#
# COMPACT_ATOMS: atom_id res chain seq x y z
N MET A 1 -11.72 21.40 -14.93
CA MET A 1 -10.89 21.91 -13.83
C MET A 1 -9.58 22.37 -14.44
N THR A 2 -9.20 23.63 -14.25
CA THR A 2 -7.89 24.14 -14.63
C THR A 2 -6.82 23.66 -13.66
N ILE A 3 -5.55 23.82 -14.01
CA ILE A 3 -4.45 23.43 -13.11
C ILE A 3 -4.37 24.30 -11.84
N ASP A 4 -4.72 25.58 -11.93
CA ASP A 4 -4.76 26.48 -10.78
C ASP A 4 -5.93 26.14 -9.83
N GLU A 5 -7.09 25.78 -10.39
CA GLU A 5 -8.21 25.25 -9.62
C GLU A 5 -7.82 23.96 -8.88
N TYR A 6 -7.11 23.05 -9.57
CA TYR A 6 -6.62 21.81 -8.96
C TYR A 6 -5.70 22.08 -7.77
N PHE A 7 -4.70 22.96 -7.92
CA PHE A 7 -3.77 23.25 -6.82
C PHE A 7 -4.44 24.01 -5.67
N THR A 8 -5.40 24.90 -5.98
CA THR A 8 -6.19 25.58 -4.95
C THR A 8 -7.04 24.60 -4.14
N GLU A 9 -7.68 23.63 -4.81
CA GLU A 9 -8.44 22.57 -4.15
C GLU A 9 -7.53 21.64 -3.33
N LEU A 10 -6.37 21.27 -3.88
CA LEU A 10 -5.37 20.47 -3.16
C LEU A 10 -4.91 21.17 -1.89
N ASP A 11 -4.44 22.42 -1.98
CA ASP A 11 -3.95 23.18 -0.83
C ASP A 11 -5.04 23.32 0.24
N SER A 12 -6.28 23.59 -0.17
CA SER A 12 -7.43 23.68 0.73
C SER A 12 -7.72 22.35 1.46
N LYS A 13 -7.67 21.22 0.75
CA LYS A 13 -7.87 19.89 1.34
C LYS A 13 -6.74 19.52 2.30
N ILE A 14 -5.50 19.81 1.94
CA ILE A 14 -4.32 19.53 2.76
C ILE A 14 -4.35 20.37 4.03
N GLU A 15 -4.73 21.65 3.94
CA GLU A 15 -4.89 22.51 5.12
C GLU A 15 -6.02 22.01 6.03
N ALA A 16 -7.13 21.50 5.47
CA ALA A 16 -8.21 20.92 6.27
C ALA A 16 -7.76 19.65 7.01
N ILE A 17 -7.09 18.72 6.31
CA ILE A 17 -6.52 17.50 6.92
C ILE A 17 -5.53 17.88 8.02
N TRP A 18 -4.63 18.83 7.75
CA TRP A 18 -3.65 19.30 8.72
C TRP A 18 -4.34 19.81 10.01
N LYS A 19 -5.36 20.66 9.87
CA LYS A 19 -6.09 21.21 11.02
C LYS A 19 -6.76 20.13 11.86
N GLU A 20 -7.44 19.17 11.23
CA GLU A 20 -8.10 18.08 11.96
C GLU A 20 -7.09 17.11 12.60
N GLN A 21 -5.99 16.76 11.92
CA GLN A 21 -4.94 15.90 12.51
C GLN A 21 -4.18 16.59 13.66
N VAL A 22 -3.92 17.90 13.58
CA VAL A 22 -3.35 18.66 14.71
C VAL A 22 -4.29 18.64 15.91
N LYS A 23 -5.59 18.86 15.68
CA LYS A 23 -6.61 18.80 16.74
C LYS A 23 -6.69 17.40 17.34
N GLU A 24 -6.67 16.34 16.52
CA GLU A 24 -6.61 14.96 16.97
C GLU A 24 -5.37 14.70 17.85
N LYS A 25 -4.19 15.14 17.41
CA LYS A 25 -2.94 15.06 18.18
C LYS A 25 -3.05 15.78 19.53
N GLU A 26 -3.64 16.97 19.58
CA GLU A 26 -3.84 17.71 20.83
C GLU A 26 -4.79 16.98 21.79
N VAL A 27 -5.90 16.44 21.29
CA VAL A 27 -6.84 15.65 22.08
C VAL A 27 -6.13 14.42 22.67
N ARG A 28 -5.34 13.71 21.85
CA ARG A 28 -4.54 12.57 22.29
C ARG A 28 -3.55 12.97 23.39
N MET A 29 -2.78 14.04 23.19
CA MET A 29 -1.82 14.53 24.20
C MET A 29 -2.51 14.94 25.53
N LYS A 30 -3.68 15.58 25.47
CA LYS A 30 -4.46 15.99 26.65
C LYS A 30 -5.05 14.80 27.41
N SER A 31 -5.42 13.74 26.71
CA SER A 31 -6.04 12.55 27.31
C SER A 31 -5.10 11.74 28.20
N ARG A 32 -3.76 11.98 28.14
CA ARG A 32 -2.72 11.11 28.72
C ARG A 32 -2.87 9.63 28.36
N LYS A 33 -3.75 9.26 27.43
CA LYS A 33 -3.66 7.98 26.76
C LYS A 33 -2.42 8.12 25.87
N PRO A 34 -1.35 7.34 26.09
CA PRO A 34 -0.38 7.11 25.02
C PRO A 34 -1.14 6.59 23.78
N PHE A 35 -0.43 6.08 22.78
CA PHE A 35 -1.02 4.95 22.05
C PHE A 35 -1.21 3.81 23.09
N SER A 36 -2.17 3.94 24.02
CA SER A 36 -2.75 2.78 24.64
C SER A 36 -3.46 2.16 23.46
N ILE A 37 -2.83 1.14 22.89
CA ILE A 37 -3.55 0.01 22.34
C ILE A 37 -4.77 -0.11 23.24
N ASP A 38 -5.94 0.27 22.74
CA ASP A 38 -7.15 -0.15 23.43
C ASP A 38 -7.02 -1.66 23.40
N THR A 39 -6.80 -2.22 24.58
CA THR A 39 -6.28 -3.58 24.81
C THR A 39 -7.39 -4.59 24.64
N ASP A 40 -8.29 -4.34 23.69
CA ASP A 40 -8.99 -5.41 23.01
C ASP A 40 -7.96 -6.06 22.09
N TYR A 41 -7.05 -6.82 22.70
CA TYR A 41 -6.17 -7.73 22.00
C TYR A 41 -7.05 -8.60 21.11
N LYS A 42 -6.98 -8.35 19.81
CA LYS A 42 -7.82 -8.99 18.83
C LYS A 42 -7.20 -10.33 18.46
N TRP A 43 -7.95 -11.39 18.67
CA TRP A 43 -7.51 -12.74 18.35
C TRP A 43 -8.55 -13.42 17.46
N VAL A 44 -8.11 -14.40 16.68
CA VAL A 44 -9.00 -15.17 15.78
C VAL A 44 -10.12 -15.86 16.56
N ARG A 45 -11.31 -15.93 15.95
CA ARG A 45 -12.54 -16.40 16.59
C ARG A 45 -13.23 -17.48 15.76
N GLU A 46 -13.73 -18.53 16.40
CA GLU A 46 -14.36 -19.65 15.68
C GLU A 46 -15.61 -19.23 14.87
N GLY A 47 -16.37 -18.26 15.39
CA GLY A 47 -17.65 -17.78 14.84
C GLY A 47 -17.58 -16.49 14.02
N PHE A 48 -16.41 -16.13 13.48
CA PHE A 48 -16.28 -14.94 12.63
C PHE A 48 -17.02 -15.12 11.31
N ASP A 49 -17.81 -14.12 10.95
CA ASP A 49 -18.55 -14.06 9.69
C ASP A 49 -18.24 -12.74 8.99
N PHE A 50 -17.41 -12.81 7.97
CA PHE A 50 -16.97 -11.66 7.17
C PHE A 50 -18.11 -10.90 6.50
N TYR A 51 -19.23 -11.57 6.19
CA TYR A 51 -20.34 -10.98 5.45
C TYR A 51 -21.46 -10.45 6.37
N ARG A 52 -21.33 -10.61 7.68
CA ARG A 52 -22.35 -10.23 8.65
C ARG A 52 -22.30 -8.76 9.01
N TYR A 53 -23.24 -7.95 8.55
CA TYR A 53 -23.39 -6.56 9.01
C TYR A 53 -24.82 -6.24 9.48
N SER A 54 -24.95 -5.24 10.34
CA SER A 54 -26.25 -4.65 10.70
C SER A 54 -26.57 -3.52 9.74
N ARG A 55 -27.79 -3.50 9.19
CA ARG A 55 -28.28 -2.38 8.35
C ARG A 55 -28.38 -1.05 9.10
N GLU A 56 -28.38 -1.09 10.43
CA GLU A 56 -28.42 0.09 11.30
C GLU A 56 -27.01 0.58 11.68
N SER A 57 -25.95 -0.12 11.25
CA SER A 57 -24.59 0.31 11.52
C SER A 57 -24.29 1.67 10.87
N LYS A 58 -23.59 2.53 11.62
CA LYS A 58 -23.10 3.82 11.11
C LYS A 58 -21.80 3.67 10.31
N ASN A 59 -21.22 2.47 10.30
CA ASN A 59 -19.89 2.16 9.78
C ASN A 59 -19.98 1.35 8.47
N LEU A 60 -21.11 1.45 7.77
CA LEU A 60 -21.31 0.74 6.51
C LEU A 60 -20.52 1.41 5.40
N VAL A 61 -19.73 0.61 4.68
CA VAL A 61 -19.06 0.99 3.44
C VAL A 61 -19.74 0.31 2.27
N LYS A 62 -19.82 1.04 1.17
CA LYS A 62 -20.43 0.58 -0.08
C LYS A 62 -19.38 0.57 -1.17
N MET A 63 -19.22 -0.58 -1.82
CA MET A 63 -18.32 -0.75 -2.96
C MET A 63 -19.17 -1.01 -4.18
N LYS A 64 -19.08 -0.10 -5.16
CA LYS A 64 -19.77 -0.22 -6.44
C LYS A 64 -18.92 0.44 -7.52
N ASN A 65 -18.78 -0.22 -8.65
CA ASN A 65 -18.14 0.35 -9.83
C ASN A 65 -19.25 0.67 -10.84
N GLU A 66 -19.55 1.96 -11.03
CA GLU A 66 -20.62 2.37 -11.95
C GLU A 66 -20.24 2.17 -13.41
N ASN A 67 -19.06 2.67 -13.78
CA ASN A 67 -18.47 2.48 -15.10
C ASN A 67 -16.95 2.49 -14.97
N LEU A 68 -16.29 1.82 -15.92
CA LEU A 68 -14.87 1.57 -15.88
C LEU A 68 -14.05 2.87 -15.79
N GLN A 69 -14.37 3.86 -16.63
CA GLN A 69 -13.63 5.12 -16.70
C GLN A 69 -13.67 5.88 -15.38
N GLU A 70 -14.86 6.08 -14.80
CA GLU A 70 -15.02 6.83 -13.56
C GLU A 70 -14.43 6.05 -12.38
N SER A 71 -14.62 4.73 -12.32
CA SER A 71 -14.07 3.92 -11.24
C SER A 71 -12.54 3.92 -11.19
N PHE A 72 -11.84 3.98 -12.32
CA PHE A 72 -10.39 4.19 -12.32
C PHE A 72 -10.02 5.58 -11.78
N LEU A 73 -10.77 6.62 -12.11
CA LEU A 73 -10.51 7.99 -11.65
C LEU A 73 -10.79 8.15 -10.14
N GLU A 74 -11.91 7.60 -9.66
CA GLU A 74 -12.28 7.62 -8.25
C GLU A 74 -11.24 6.89 -7.40
N MET A 75 -10.85 5.67 -7.79
CA MET A 75 -9.77 4.96 -7.10
C MET A 75 -8.45 5.74 -7.19
N SER A 76 -8.11 6.31 -8.34
CA SER A 76 -6.91 7.15 -8.48
C SER A 76 -6.87 8.30 -7.46
N LYS A 77 -7.98 9.04 -7.34
CA LYS A 77 -8.11 10.14 -6.36
C LYS A 77 -8.06 9.64 -4.92
N SER A 78 -8.73 8.52 -4.64
CA SER A 78 -8.75 7.87 -3.32
C SER A 78 -7.32 7.53 -2.87
N PHE A 79 -6.54 6.83 -3.71
CA PHE A 79 -5.15 6.47 -3.41
C PHE A 79 -4.24 7.69 -3.20
N LEU A 80 -4.37 8.73 -4.05
CA LEU A 80 -3.62 9.98 -3.88
C LEU A 80 -3.97 10.67 -2.56
N PHE A 81 -5.26 10.78 -2.25
CA PHE A 81 -5.74 11.42 -1.03
C PHE A 81 -5.27 10.69 0.22
N THR A 82 -5.32 9.36 0.22
CA THR A 82 -4.77 8.55 1.32
C THR A 82 -3.26 8.78 1.50
N ALA A 83 -2.49 8.77 0.41
CA ALA A 83 -1.04 9.01 0.47
C ALA A 83 -0.70 10.40 1.01
N ASN A 84 -1.40 11.43 0.52
CA ASN A 84 -1.27 12.80 1.02
C ASN A 84 -1.60 12.90 2.51
N SER A 85 -2.65 12.22 2.96
CA SER A 85 -3.08 12.22 4.36
C SER A 85 -2.06 11.58 5.30
N LEU A 86 -1.46 10.47 4.88
CA LEU A 86 -0.36 9.82 5.60
C LEU A 86 0.90 10.71 5.62
N MET A 87 1.19 11.42 4.53
CA MET A 87 2.33 12.33 4.48
C MET A 87 2.18 13.53 5.43
N VAL A 88 0.97 14.08 5.54
CA VAL A 88 0.64 15.11 6.54
C VAL A 88 0.81 14.56 7.95
N ASN A 89 0.36 13.33 8.20
CA ASN A 89 0.53 12.68 9.49
C ASN A 89 2.02 12.52 9.87
N LEU A 90 2.84 12.01 8.96
CA LEU A 90 4.28 11.87 9.14
C LEU A 90 4.94 13.22 9.48
N HIS A 91 4.49 14.30 8.84
CA HIS A 91 4.99 15.63 9.14
C HIS A 91 4.58 16.14 10.54
N ILE A 92 3.34 15.87 10.96
CA ILE A 92 2.79 16.33 12.24
C ILE A 92 3.39 15.57 13.42
N TYR A 93 3.48 14.24 13.34
CA TYR A 93 3.94 13.41 14.45
C TYR A 93 5.46 13.29 14.49
N ASN A 94 6.11 13.18 13.31
CA ASN A 94 7.56 13.20 13.14
C ASN A 94 8.31 12.24 14.09
N ASN A 95 7.75 11.06 14.31
CA ASN A 95 8.41 9.97 15.03
C ASN A 95 9.27 9.16 14.05
N ASN A 96 10.55 8.96 14.38
CA ASN A 96 11.50 8.25 13.51
C ASN A 96 11.00 6.86 13.07
N GLY A 97 10.37 6.10 13.97
CA GLY A 97 9.87 4.76 13.62
C GLY A 97 8.80 4.79 12.54
N ASP A 98 7.88 5.75 12.60
CA ASP A 98 6.81 5.89 11.61
C ASP A 98 7.37 6.45 10.30
N LEU A 99 8.27 7.44 10.38
CA LEU A 99 8.95 8.02 9.21
C LEU A 99 9.66 6.95 8.39
N ASP A 100 10.40 6.06 9.04
CA ASP A 100 11.24 5.07 8.37
C ASP A 100 10.46 3.84 7.88
N THR A 101 9.20 3.66 8.30
CA THR A 101 8.38 2.50 7.94
C THR A 101 7.15 2.84 7.11
N TRP A 102 6.42 3.92 7.42
CA TRP A 102 5.21 4.31 6.67
C TRP A 102 5.54 4.92 5.30
N ILE A 103 6.81 5.26 5.04
CA ILE A 103 7.21 5.75 3.71
C ILE A 103 6.95 4.71 2.61
N PHE A 104 7.09 3.41 2.89
CA PHE A 104 6.88 2.36 1.89
C PHE A 104 5.43 2.30 1.37
N PRO A 105 4.40 2.19 2.23
CA PRO A 105 3.03 2.26 1.74
C PRO A 105 2.70 3.63 1.11
N VAL A 106 3.25 4.74 1.60
CA VAL A 106 3.04 6.07 0.99
C VAL A 106 3.56 6.14 -0.44
N LEU A 107 4.80 5.69 -0.68
CA LEU A 107 5.39 5.64 -2.03
C LEU A 107 4.60 4.73 -2.95
N TYR A 108 4.16 3.57 -2.45
CA TYR A 108 3.29 2.68 -3.21
C TYR A 108 1.97 3.37 -3.60
N LEU A 109 1.26 3.99 -2.65
CA LEU A 109 -0.03 4.64 -2.89
C LEU A 109 0.10 5.77 -3.93
N TYR A 110 1.16 6.59 -3.84
CA TYR A 110 1.45 7.62 -4.83
C TYR A 110 1.67 7.03 -6.22
N ARG A 111 2.57 6.06 -6.33
CA ARG A 111 2.88 5.40 -7.59
C ARG A 111 1.64 4.73 -8.20
N HIS A 112 0.82 4.08 -7.38
CA HIS A 112 -0.42 3.43 -7.80
C HIS A 112 -1.49 4.43 -8.23
N SER A 113 -1.59 5.59 -7.57
CA SER A 113 -2.50 6.66 -8.00
C SER A 113 -2.17 7.16 -9.42
N LEU A 114 -0.89 7.29 -9.77
CA LEU A 114 -0.47 7.66 -11.13
C LEU A 114 -0.80 6.56 -12.15
N GLU A 115 -0.60 5.29 -11.79
CA GLU A 115 -0.98 4.16 -12.67
C GLU A 115 -2.48 4.19 -12.98
N LEU A 116 -3.32 4.36 -11.96
CA LEU A 116 -4.77 4.41 -12.12
C LEU A 116 -5.20 5.64 -12.94
N LEU A 117 -4.60 6.80 -12.70
CA LEU A 117 -4.88 8.01 -13.47
C LEU A 117 -4.53 7.83 -14.95
N LEU A 118 -3.36 7.27 -15.25
CA LEU A 118 -2.94 7.02 -16.64
C LEU A 118 -3.87 6.00 -17.31
N LYS A 119 -4.25 4.92 -16.61
CA LYS A 119 -5.22 3.94 -17.13
C LYS A 119 -6.60 4.56 -17.38
N HIS A 120 -7.07 5.44 -16.50
CA HIS A 120 -8.27 6.25 -16.74
C HIS A 120 -8.14 7.06 -18.03
N LYS A 121 -7.00 7.73 -18.25
CA LYS A 121 -6.77 8.53 -19.47
C LYS A 121 -6.76 7.69 -20.74
N ILE A 122 -6.20 6.48 -20.71
CA ILE A 122 -6.28 5.54 -21.83
C ILE A 122 -7.73 5.15 -22.11
N ILE A 123 -8.52 4.83 -21.08
CA ILE A 123 -9.94 4.47 -21.27
C ILE A 123 -10.73 5.65 -21.89
N LYS A 124 -10.43 6.88 -21.48
CA LYS A 124 -11.04 8.10 -22.02
C LYS A 124 -10.79 8.30 -23.52
N LEU A 125 -9.76 7.68 -24.10
CA LEU A 125 -9.51 7.68 -25.55
C LEU A 125 -10.59 6.90 -26.34
N ASN A 126 -11.49 6.18 -25.66
CA ASN A 126 -12.61 5.44 -26.24
C ASN A 126 -12.17 4.45 -27.34
N LEU A 127 -11.09 3.72 -27.05
CA LEU A 127 -10.52 2.69 -27.90
C LEU A 127 -11.36 1.41 -27.84
N ASP A 128 -11.17 0.53 -28.81
CA ASP A 128 -11.79 -0.79 -28.82
C ASP A 128 -11.40 -1.61 -27.59
N GLU A 129 -12.33 -2.43 -27.06
CA GLU A 129 -12.14 -3.17 -25.81
C GLU A 129 -10.98 -4.19 -25.90
N ASP A 130 -10.80 -4.84 -27.05
CA ASP A 130 -9.71 -5.81 -27.23
C ASP A 130 -8.36 -5.09 -27.29
N TYR A 131 -8.31 -3.93 -27.95
CA TYR A 131 -7.13 -3.08 -27.92
C TYR A 131 -6.81 -2.63 -26.48
N LEU A 132 -7.80 -2.17 -25.72
CA LEU A 132 -7.62 -1.75 -24.33
C LEU A 132 -7.08 -2.88 -23.44
N LYS A 133 -7.61 -4.10 -23.60
CA LYS A 133 -7.10 -5.31 -22.91
C LYS A 133 -5.65 -5.59 -23.27
N ASP A 134 -5.31 -5.54 -24.55
CA ASP A 134 -3.94 -5.78 -25.02
C ASP A 134 -2.98 -4.71 -24.51
N THR A 135 -3.38 -3.43 -24.52
CA THR A 135 -2.62 -2.32 -23.95
C THR A 135 -2.40 -2.51 -22.46
N PHE A 136 -3.42 -2.83 -21.67
CA PHE A 136 -3.27 -3.03 -20.22
C PHE A 136 -2.43 -4.26 -19.90
N LYS A 137 -2.56 -5.32 -20.69
CA LYS A 137 -1.74 -6.53 -20.56
C LYS A 137 -0.28 -6.28 -20.90
N TYR A 138 -0.01 -5.47 -21.93
CA TYR A 138 1.33 -5.08 -22.33
C TYR A 138 1.97 -4.13 -21.32
N ALA A 139 1.23 -3.09 -20.91
CA ALA A 139 1.69 -2.12 -19.93
C ALA A 139 1.95 -2.75 -18.56
N ARG A 140 1.11 -3.72 -18.15
CA ARG A 140 1.09 -4.27 -16.79
C ARG A 140 0.98 -3.13 -15.76
N HIS A 141 2.12 -2.77 -15.17
CA HIS A 141 2.28 -1.70 -14.18
C HIS A 141 3.17 -0.55 -14.65
N SER A 142 3.70 -0.58 -15.88
CA SER A 142 4.58 0.47 -16.41
C SER A 142 3.80 1.75 -16.66
N LEU A 143 4.15 2.80 -15.90
CA LEU A 143 3.66 4.16 -16.09
C LEU A 143 4.12 4.72 -17.42
N LYS A 144 5.35 4.41 -17.87
CA LYS A 144 5.87 4.89 -19.15
C LYS A 144 5.15 4.30 -20.35
N VAL A 145 4.78 3.02 -20.30
CA VAL A 145 3.94 2.44 -21.36
C VAL A 145 2.57 3.13 -21.38
N CYS A 146 1.92 3.29 -20.23
CA CYS A 146 0.63 3.97 -20.17
C CYS A 146 0.71 5.44 -20.63
N ALA A 147 1.78 6.15 -20.25
CA ALA A 147 2.01 7.53 -20.65
C ALA A 147 2.29 7.68 -22.15
N LYS A 148 3.01 6.73 -22.76
CA LYS A 148 3.18 6.67 -24.22
C LYS A 148 1.84 6.51 -24.93
N GLU A 149 0.96 5.66 -24.41
CA GLU A 149 -0.35 5.42 -25.01
C GLU A 149 -1.21 6.68 -25.08
N ILE A 150 -1.12 7.56 -24.08
CA ILE A 150 -1.86 8.83 -24.06
C ILE A 150 -1.11 9.97 -24.77
N GLY A 151 -0.07 9.66 -25.55
CA GLY A 151 0.67 10.62 -26.36
C GLY A 151 1.69 11.46 -25.58
N LEU A 152 1.91 11.22 -24.28
CA LEU A 152 2.85 12.02 -23.50
C LEU A 152 4.27 11.95 -24.04
N TYR A 153 4.65 10.95 -24.83
CA TYR A 153 5.99 10.81 -25.43
C TYR A 153 6.06 11.20 -26.92
N ASP A 154 5.00 11.78 -27.47
CA ASP A 154 4.96 12.17 -28.88
C ASP A 154 5.88 13.37 -29.16
N SER A 155 6.47 13.38 -30.35
CA SER A 155 7.51 14.35 -30.72
C SER A 155 6.99 15.79 -30.81
N ASN A 156 5.71 15.98 -31.10
CA ASN A 156 5.04 17.29 -31.15
C ASN A 156 4.97 17.97 -29.77
N LEU A 157 5.09 17.21 -28.68
CA LEU A 157 5.06 17.74 -27.31
C LEU A 157 6.46 17.97 -26.71
N ASN A 158 7.54 17.77 -27.47
CA ASN A 158 8.92 17.89 -26.99
C ASN A 158 9.26 19.28 -26.45
N GLU A 159 8.64 20.34 -26.98
CA GLU A 159 8.89 21.72 -26.54
C GLU A 159 8.04 22.11 -25.32
N ASN A 160 7.02 21.31 -24.97
CA ASN A 160 6.17 21.58 -23.82
C ASN A 160 6.90 21.29 -22.51
N ILE A 161 7.07 22.32 -21.68
CA ILE A 161 7.82 22.23 -20.42
C ILE A 161 7.15 21.30 -19.40
N ASN A 162 5.82 21.25 -19.35
CA ASN A 162 5.10 20.37 -18.42
C ASN A 162 5.23 18.91 -18.86
N VAL A 163 5.16 18.65 -20.16
CA VAL A 163 5.37 17.31 -20.72
C VAL A 163 6.79 16.84 -20.44
N THR A 164 7.78 17.67 -20.73
CA THR A 164 9.19 17.36 -20.43
C THR A 164 9.37 17.03 -18.96
N TRP A 165 8.80 17.85 -18.06
CA TRP A 165 8.88 17.63 -16.63
C TRP A 165 8.21 16.31 -16.20
N VAL A 166 7.01 16.00 -16.70
CA VAL A 166 6.29 14.75 -16.37
C VAL A 166 6.99 13.52 -16.96
N ARG A 167 7.57 13.62 -18.15
CA ARG A 167 8.37 12.53 -18.74
C ARG A 167 9.56 12.19 -17.87
N ASP A 168 10.33 13.19 -17.45
CA ASP A 168 11.48 13.00 -16.58
C ASP A 168 11.04 12.37 -15.24
N TYR A 169 9.91 12.83 -14.71
CA TYR A 169 9.33 12.28 -13.48
C TYR A 169 8.90 10.83 -13.62
N ILE A 170 8.15 10.48 -14.67
CA ILE A 170 7.74 9.10 -14.95
C ILE A 170 8.95 8.21 -15.20
N ASP A 171 9.92 8.66 -15.99
CA ASP A 171 11.15 7.92 -16.27
C ASP A 171 11.95 7.65 -14.98
N SER A 172 11.93 8.59 -14.02
CA SER A 172 12.55 8.38 -12.70
C SER A 172 11.84 7.30 -11.87
N ILE A 173 10.51 7.17 -11.96
CA ILE A 173 9.76 6.09 -11.30
C ILE A 173 10.08 4.76 -11.98
N GLU A 174 10.04 4.70 -13.31
CA GLU A 174 10.28 3.46 -14.06
C GLU A 174 11.67 2.89 -13.84
N GLY A 175 12.68 3.76 -13.76
CA GLY A 175 14.06 3.34 -13.44
C GLY A 175 14.19 2.64 -12.08
N ILE A 176 13.18 2.76 -11.22
CA ILE A 176 13.15 2.20 -9.87
C ILE A 176 12.11 1.08 -9.77
N ASP A 177 10.84 1.36 -10.06
CA ASP A 177 9.70 0.50 -9.70
C ASP A 177 8.73 0.21 -10.88
N THR A 178 9.29 -0.22 -12.02
CA THR A 178 8.50 -0.59 -13.22
C THR A 178 7.44 -1.67 -12.91
N ASP A 179 7.81 -2.72 -12.16
CA ASP A 179 6.91 -3.84 -11.85
C ASP A 179 6.02 -3.61 -10.61
N SER A 180 6.08 -2.42 -10.00
CA SER A 180 5.39 -2.05 -8.77
C SER A 180 5.87 -2.77 -7.50
N ASP A 181 6.95 -3.53 -7.50
CA ASP A 181 7.33 -4.40 -6.38
C ASP A 181 8.11 -3.68 -5.25
N PHE A 182 8.92 -2.67 -5.57
CA PHE A 182 9.94 -2.12 -4.65
C PHE A 182 9.39 -1.37 -3.45
N PHE A 183 8.20 -0.78 -3.57
CA PHE A 183 7.53 -0.13 -2.42
C PHE A 183 6.58 -1.06 -1.68
N ARG A 184 6.38 -2.29 -2.19
CA ARG A 184 5.52 -3.31 -1.60
C ARG A 184 6.28 -4.40 -0.88
N TYR A 185 7.52 -4.67 -1.27
CA TYR A 185 8.32 -5.79 -0.77
C TYR A 185 9.78 -5.36 -0.53
N PRO A 186 10.48 -5.99 0.43
CA PRO A 186 11.88 -5.69 0.72
C PRO A 186 12.86 -6.06 -0.42
N PHE A 187 12.40 -6.80 -1.42
CA PHE A 187 13.17 -7.16 -2.62
C PHE A 187 12.24 -7.58 -3.76
N SER A 188 12.73 -7.51 -5.01
CA SER A 188 12.01 -8.05 -6.17
C SER A 188 11.96 -9.58 -6.15
N MET A 189 11.20 -10.16 -7.08
CA MET A 189 11.19 -11.60 -7.33
C MET A 189 12.57 -12.15 -7.72
N GLU A 190 13.45 -11.31 -8.25
CA GLU A 190 14.84 -11.62 -8.61
C GLU A 190 15.80 -11.44 -7.42
N GLY A 191 15.31 -10.95 -6.29
CA GLY A 191 16.10 -10.67 -5.08
C GLY A 191 16.81 -9.31 -5.12
N ALA A 192 16.46 -8.42 -6.06
CA ALA A 192 17.03 -7.08 -6.13
C ALA A 192 16.47 -6.21 -4.99
N LEU A 193 17.34 -5.44 -4.35
CA LEU A 193 16.95 -4.55 -3.26
C LEU A 193 16.43 -3.22 -3.80
N PRO A 194 15.37 -2.64 -3.18
CA PRO A 194 14.91 -1.31 -3.53
C PRO A 194 15.93 -0.22 -3.15
N PHE A 195 16.71 -0.47 -2.09
CA PHE A 195 17.76 0.43 -1.61
C PHE A 195 19.03 -0.36 -1.28
N THR A 196 20.13 -0.05 -1.97
CA THR A 196 21.44 -0.68 -1.74
C THR A 196 22.32 0.09 -0.77
N GLU A 197 21.94 1.31 -0.43
CA GLU A 197 22.62 2.20 0.51
C GLU A 197 21.61 2.99 1.34
N GLN A 198 22.08 3.52 2.48
CA GLN A 198 21.23 4.35 3.33
C GLN A 198 20.84 5.61 2.56
N THR A 199 19.53 5.85 2.44
CA THR A 199 18.96 6.92 1.64
C THR A 199 18.07 7.80 2.51
N TRP A 200 18.20 9.11 2.38
CA TRP A 200 17.47 10.11 3.16
C TRP A 200 16.42 10.78 2.29
N LEU A 201 15.17 10.32 2.37
CA LEU A 201 14.08 10.74 1.52
C LEU A 201 13.43 12.03 2.03
N ASP A 202 13.42 13.08 1.20
CA ASP A 202 12.78 14.36 1.49
C ASP A 202 11.27 14.29 1.26
N LEU A 203 10.54 14.15 2.36
CA LEU A 203 9.10 13.92 2.35
C LEU A 203 8.31 15.07 1.72
N GLN A 204 8.75 16.31 1.95
CA GLN A 204 8.08 17.49 1.42
C GLN A 204 8.26 17.59 -0.10
N LYS A 205 9.47 17.35 -0.60
CA LYS A 205 9.73 17.37 -2.04
C LYS A 205 9.03 16.21 -2.75
N ILE A 206 8.98 15.02 -2.15
CA ILE A 206 8.21 13.88 -2.69
C ILE A 206 6.73 14.24 -2.81
N PHE A 207 6.14 14.76 -1.73
CA PHE A 207 4.75 15.22 -1.70
C PHE A 207 4.44 16.20 -2.84
N HIS A 208 5.23 17.27 -2.97
CA HIS A 208 5.00 18.27 -4.00
C HIS A 208 5.19 17.67 -5.41
N SER A 209 6.23 16.87 -5.62
CA SER A 209 6.53 16.34 -6.96
C SER A 209 5.45 15.38 -7.46
N VAL A 210 4.94 14.47 -6.61
CA VAL A 210 3.84 13.57 -7.01
C VAL A 210 2.58 14.37 -7.34
N ASN A 211 2.19 15.31 -6.48
CA ASN A 211 0.98 16.10 -6.69
C ASN A 211 1.06 16.99 -7.93
N ARG A 212 2.26 17.46 -8.29
CA ARG A 212 2.51 18.15 -9.55
C ARG A 212 2.32 17.23 -10.75
N ALA A 213 2.92 16.04 -10.73
CA ALA A 213 2.78 15.05 -11.80
C ALA A 213 1.30 14.68 -11.99
N TYR A 214 0.61 14.36 -10.89
CA TYR A 214 -0.81 14.04 -10.90
C TYR A 214 -1.65 15.20 -11.44
N GLY A 215 -1.42 16.43 -10.98
CA GLY A 215 -2.15 17.62 -11.43
C GLY A 215 -1.98 17.89 -12.92
N ILE A 216 -0.75 17.77 -13.46
CA ILE A 216 -0.47 17.93 -14.89
C ILE A 216 -1.20 16.86 -15.71
N ILE A 217 -1.12 15.58 -15.30
CA ILE A 217 -1.78 14.48 -16.00
C ILE A 217 -3.31 14.62 -15.92
N PHE A 218 -3.84 14.95 -14.75
CA PHE A 218 -5.27 15.04 -14.50
C PHE A 218 -5.93 16.17 -15.31
N THR A 219 -5.30 17.35 -15.33
CA THR A 219 -5.84 18.57 -15.95
C THR A 219 -5.53 18.70 -17.44
N GLU A 220 -4.68 17.81 -17.99
CA GLU A 220 -4.32 17.79 -19.42
C GLU A 220 -3.71 19.13 -19.88
N VAL A 221 -3.03 19.84 -18.98
CA VAL A 221 -2.43 21.16 -19.23
C VAL A 221 -1.40 21.17 -20.37
N TYR A 222 -0.90 19.99 -20.75
CA TYR A 222 -0.02 19.83 -21.90
C TYR A 222 -0.70 20.03 -23.26
N ASP A 223 -2.03 20.03 -23.32
CA ASP A 223 -2.80 20.29 -24.54
C ASP A 223 -2.98 21.80 -24.83
N GLN A 224 -2.60 22.68 -23.88
CA GLN A 224 -2.92 24.12 -23.92
C GLN A 224 -1.69 25.05 -23.82
N ASP A 225 -0.46 24.51 -23.81
CA ASP A 225 0.82 25.24 -23.64
C ASP A 225 0.82 26.26 -22.48
N ILE A 226 0.30 25.87 -21.32
CA ILE A 226 0.22 26.72 -20.12
C ILE A 226 1.43 26.47 -19.21
N LYS A 227 2.15 27.52 -18.80
CA LYS A 227 3.22 27.39 -17.80
C LYS A 227 2.67 27.30 -16.38
N VAL A 228 3.13 26.32 -15.62
CA VAL A 228 2.77 26.13 -14.20
C VAL A 228 3.85 26.75 -13.31
N GLU A 229 3.88 28.09 -13.17
CA GLU A 229 5.01 28.81 -12.54
C GLU A 229 5.01 28.83 -10.99
N GLY A 230 3.86 28.66 -10.32
CA GLY A 230 3.78 28.76 -8.86
C GLY A 230 4.21 27.51 -8.08
N TYR A 231 3.92 26.33 -8.62
CA TYR A 231 4.19 25.03 -7.96
C TYR A 231 5.57 24.44 -8.34
N THR A 232 6.24 24.96 -9.39
CA THR A 232 7.53 24.46 -9.91
C THR A 232 8.67 24.54 -8.91
N VAL A 233 8.73 25.61 -8.09
CA VAL A 233 9.89 25.92 -7.24
C VAL A 233 10.10 24.87 -6.13
N LYS A 234 9.06 24.10 -5.78
CA LYS A 234 9.09 23.10 -4.69
C LYS A 234 9.19 21.65 -5.19
N CYS A 235 9.25 21.43 -6.50
CA CYS A 235 9.15 20.11 -7.10
C CYS A 235 10.48 19.68 -7.71
N GLU A 236 10.78 18.38 -7.62
CA GLU A 236 11.93 17.73 -8.22
C GLU A 236 11.48 16.78 -9.31
N ARG A 237 12.34 16.53 -10.29
CA ARG A 237 12.04 15.60 -11.39
C ARG A 237 12.26 14.13 -11.02
N ASN A 238 12.82 13.85 -9.84
CA ASN A 238 13.01 12.49 -9.37
C ASN A 238 11.90 12.09 -8.40
N PHE A 239 11.40 10.87 -8.52
CA PHE A 239 10.40 10.31 -7.61
C PHE A 239 10.95 10.19 -6.19
N LEU A 240 12.14 9.61 -6.06
CA LEU A 240 12.87 9.54 -4.80
C LEU A 240 13.82 10.73 -4.72
N VAL A 241 13.53 11.64 -3.81
CA VAL A 241 14.29 12.87 -3.63
C VAL A 241 15.16 12.76 -2.38
N GLN A 242 16.47 12.95 -2.53
CA GLN A 242 17.38 12.95 -1.38
C GLN A 242 17.49 14.34 -0.74
N GLY A 243 17.49 14.38 0.59
CA GLY A 243 17.61 15.60 1.37
C GLY A 243 18.97 15.81 2.03
N SER A 244 19.29 17.06 2.40
CA SER A 244 20.62 17.43 2.90
C SER A 244 20.64 18.29 4.18
N SER A 245 19.72 18.04 5.13
CA SER A 245 19.82 18.38 6.59
C SER A 245 18.84 19.39 7.25
N THR A 246 17.80 19.91 6.59
CA THR A 246 16.85 20.86 7.26
C THR A 246 15.35 20.54 7.19
N HIS A 247 14.93 19.38 6.67
CA HIS A 247 13.52 19.00 6.50
C HIS A 247 13.20 17.70 7.28
N ILE A 248 11.93 17.28 7.25
CA ILE A 248 11.51 15.97 7.74
C ILE A 248 11.90 14.92 6.70
N TYR A 249 12.64 13.90 7.14
CA TYR A 249 13.17 12.85 6.29
C TYR A 249 12.70 11.47 6.76
N SER A 250 12.53 10.57 5.80
CA SER A 250 12.54 9.13 6.07
C SER A 250 13.91 8.57 5.73
N VAL A 251 14.45 7.69 6.56
CA VAL A 251 15.73 7.04 6.35
C VAL A 251 15.50 5.56 6.05
N VAL A 252 15.92 5.12 4.86
CA VAL A 252 15.71 3.75 4.36
C VAL A 252 17.02 3.13 3.88
N GLY A 253 17.03 1.82 3.61
CA GLY A 253 18.20 1.13 3.05
C GLY A 253 19.34 0.87 4.05
N TYR A 254 19.04 0.87 5.35
CA TYR A 254 20.00 0.53 6.40
C TYR A 254 20.67 -0.82 6.12
N GLN A 255 22.00 -0.87 6.26
CA GLN A 255 22.79 -2.06 5.93
C GLN A 255 22.39 -3.31 6.73
N PHE A 256 21.94 -3.13 7.97
CA PHE A 256 21.56 -4.23 8.86
C PHE A 256 20.12 -4.71 8.66
N SER A 257 19.28 -4.03 7.88
CA SER A 257 17.86 -4.39 7.63
C SER A 257 17.49 -4.47 6.16
N ARG A 258 18.47 -4.64 5.25
CA ARG A 258 18.25 -4.59 3.78
C ARG A 258 17.22 -5.59 3.23
N ASN A 259 17.05 -6.74 3.90
CA ASN A 259 16.08 -7.79 3.52
C ASN A 259 14.99 -7.96 4.56
N ASP A 260 14.82 -6.97 5.44
CA ASP A 260 13.92 -7.09 6.58
C ASP A 260 12.48 -6.83 6.13
N PHE A 261 11.60 -7.76 6.48
CA PHE A 261 10.17 -7.59 6.26
C PHE A 261 9.55 -6.64 7.29
N PHE A 262 10.17 -6.46 8.46
CA PHE A 262 9.60 -5.67 9.56
C PHE A 262 9.23 -4.25 9.14
N PRO A 263 10.09 -3.44 8.47
CA PRO A 263 9.72 -2.09 8.05
C PRO A 263 8.48 -2.05 7.15
N TYR A 264 8.32 -3.05 6.29
CA TYR A 264 7.17 -3.16 5.39
C TYR A 264 5.92 -3.64 6.14
N ILE A 265 6.02 -4.69 6.97
CA ILE A 265 4.91 -5.19 7.77
C ILE A 265 4.39 -4.08 8.69
N ASN A 266 5.29 -3.44 9.45
CA ASN A 266 4.97 -2.35 10.37
C ASN A 266 4.36 -1.17 9.61
N GLY A 267 5.01 -0.72 8.53
CA GLY A 267 4.53 0.40 7.74
C GLY A 267 3.12 0.20 7.20
N TYR A 268 2.86 -0.95 6.55
CA TYR A 268 1.56 -1.25 5.99
C TYR A 268 0.49 -1.49 7.07
N GLY A 269 0.84 -2.17 8.17
CA GLY A 269 -0.07 -2.46 9.28
C GLY A 269 -0.46 -1.23 10.09
N GLU A 270 0.51 -0.42 10.52
CA GLU A 270 0.24 0.75 11.36
C GLU A 270 -0.39 1.90 10.56
N ALA A 271 0.03 2.11 9.30
CA ALA A 271 -0.62 3.13 8.45
C ALA A 271 -2.09 2.79 8.17
N SER A 272 -2.41 1.52 7.90
CA SER A 272 -3.80 1.09 7.69
C SER A 272 -4.65 1.18 8.95
N LYS A 273 -4.07 0.81 10.11
CA LYS A 273 -4.70 1.00 11.43
C LYS A 273 -4.99 2.47 11.72
N TYR A 274 -4.02 3.35 11.51
CA TYR A 274 -4.20 4.78 11.70
C TYR A 274 -5.34 5.34 10.84
N LEU A 275 -5.36 5.01 9.54
CA LEU A 275 -6.40 5.49 8.61
C LEU A 275 -7.79 5.02 9.01
N LEU A 276 -7.90 3.81 9.53
CA LEU A 276 -9.17 3.20 9.90
C LEU A 276 -9.71 3.69 11.26
N GLU A 277 -8.81 4.02 12.19
CA GLU A 277 -9.16 4.46 13.55
C GLU A 277 -9.24 5.98 13.70
N SER A 278 -8.88 6.75 12.66
CA SER A 278 -8.93 8.20 12.68
C SER A 278 -10.30 8.74 12.28
N ASP A 279 -10.84 9.65 13.09
CA ASP A 279 -12.09 10.37 12.79
C ASP A 279 -11.92 11.49 11.74
N VAL A 280 -10.70 11.66 11.19
CA VAL A 280 -10.38 12.70 10.20
C VAL A 280 -10.95 12.36 8.82
N PHE A 281 -11.16 11.08 8.54
CA PHE A 281 -11.44 10.60 7.20
C PHE A 281 -12.89 10.12 7.06
N ASP A 282 -13.49 10.43 5.92
CA ASP A 282 -14.62 9.63 5.45
C ASP A 282 -14.07 8.31 4.90
N ILE A 283 -14.31 7.22 5.63
CA ILE A 283 -13.83 5.89 5.25
C ILE A 283 -14.33 5.50 3.86
N GLN A 284 -15.51 5.97 3.44
CA GLN A 284 -16.05 5.68 2.11
C GLN A 284 -15.12 6.17 0.98
N ASP A 285 -14.41 7.27 1.20
CA ASP A 285 -13.49 7.87 0.23
C ASP A 285 -12.14 7.15 0.15
N ILE A 286 -11.77 6.38 1.19
CA ILE A 286 -10.44 5.75 1.32
C ILE A 286 -10.48 4.24 1.59
N VAL A 287 -11.65 3.62 1.43
CA VAL A 287 -11.85 2.20 1.75
C VAL A 287 -10.90 1.30 0.95
N PHE A 288 -10.76 1.51 -0.36
CA PHE A 288 -9.90 0.66 -1.20
C PHE A 288 -8.42 0.72 -0.80
N PRO A 289 -7.80 1.92 -0.65
CA PRO A 289 -6.45 2.06 -0.09
C PRO A 289 -6.27 1.35 1.25
N ILE A 290 -7.17 1.56 2.22
CA ILE A 290 -7.07 0.94 3.56
C ILE A 290 -7.05 -0.59 3.45
N LEU A 291 -8.03 -1.16 2.75
CA LEU A 291 -8.16 -2.60 2.62
C LEU A 291 -6.99 -3.21 1.86
N TYR A 292 -6.48 -2.52 0.85
CA TYR A 292 -5.27 -2.94 0.17
C TYR A 292 -4.05 -2.95 1.11
N LEU A 293 -3.84 -1.88 1.89
CA LEU A 293 -2.69 -1.81 2.81
C LEU A 293 -2.72 -2.96 3.83
N TYR A 294 -3.89 -3.22 4.42
CA TYR A 294 -4.08 -4.36 5.32
C TYR A 294 -3.84 -5.71 4.63
N ARG A 295 -4.41 -5.91 3.44
CA ARG A 295 -4.26 -7.14 2.68
C ARG A 295 -2.80 -7.39 2.27
N ASN A 296 -2.05 -6.33 1.95
CA ASN A 296 -0.62 -6.43 1.66
C ASN A 296 0.19 -6.70 2.93
N CYS A 297 -0.19 -6.14 4.09
CA CYS A 297 0.39 -6.47 5.39
C CYS A 297 0.29 -7.98 5.69
N ILE A 298 -0.88 -8.60 5.49
CA ILE A 298 -1.04 -10.06 5.66
C ILE A 298 -0.11 -10.86 4.74
N GLU A 299 0.00 -10.48 3.47
CA GLU A 299 0.92 -11.14 2.53
C GLU A 299 2.38 -10.98 2.97
N LEU A 300 2.75 -9.78 3.42
CA LEU A 300 4.09 -9.49 3.92
C LEU A 300 4.41 -10.29 5.18
N SER A 301 3.48 -10.39 6.14
CA SER A 301 3.66 -11.19 7.36
C SER A 301 3.86 -12.67 7.04
N LEU A 302 3.07 -13.23 6.11
CA LEU A 302 3.23 -14.62 5.66
C LEU A 302 4.57 -14.84 4.93
N LYS A 303 4.98 -13.90 4.08
CA LYS A 303 6.29 -13.98 3.41
C LYS A 303 7.44 -13.80 4.40
N GLY A 304 7.29 -12.91 5.38
CA GLY A 304 8.25 -12.70 6.46
C GLY A 304 8.47 -13.96 7.27
N LEU A 305 7.38 -14.63 7.68
CA LEU A 305 7.42 -15.95 8.32
C LEU A 305 8.15 -17.01 7.48
N ILE A 306 7.83 -17.11 6.19
CA ILE A 306 8.51 -18.05 5.28
C ILE A 306 10.00 -17.71 5.15
N TYR A 307 10.32 -16.42 5.08
CA TYR A 307 11.69 -15.94 4.89
C TYR A 307 12.54 -16.16 6.14
N SER A 308 12.02 -15.85 7.33
CA SER A 308 12.75 -16.02 8.60
C SER A 308 12.99 -17.50 8.94
N ARG A 309 12.18 -18.42 8.42
CA ARG A 309 12.27 -19.87 8.69
C ARG A 309 12.75 -20.71 7.50
N HIS A 310 13.44 -20.10 6.56
CA HIS A 310 13.87 -20.76 5.32
C HIS A 310 14.74 -22.01 5.51
N ASP A 311 15.53 -22.07 6.59
CA ASP A 311 16.36 -23.24 6.92
C ASP A 311 15.52 -24.49 7.26
N ASN A 312 14.27 -24.30 7.69
CA ASN A 312 13.33 -25.38 8.01
C ASN A 312 12.48 -25.81 6.79
N LEU A 313 12.67 -25.18 5.64
CA LEU A 313 11.87 -25.40 4.43
C LEU A 313 12.67 -26.13 3.35
N ASP A 314 12.03 -27.07 2.66
CA ASP A 314 12.63 -27.82 1.53
C ASP A 314 12.99 -26.94 0.32
N LYS A 315 12.51 -25.68 0.30
CA LYS A 315 12.63 -24.79 -0.85
C LYS A 315 13.03 -23.38 -0.42
N PRO A 316 13.95 -22.73 -1.16
CA PRO A 316 14.27 -21.32 -0.94
C PRO A 316 13.03 -20.41 -1.00
N PRO A 317 12.92 -19.38 -0.15
CA PRO A 317 11.78 -18.47 -0.09
C PRO A 317 11.39 -17.88 -1.45
N LEU A 318 12.36 -17.40 -2.24
CA LEU A 318 12.08 -16.82 -3.56
C LEU A 318 11.40 -17.82 -4.53
N LYS A 319 11.72 -19.13 -4.44
CA LYS A 319 11.02 -20.14 -5.25
C LYS A 319 9.57 -20.33 -4.79
N ILE A 320 9.34 -20.27 -3.48
CA ILE A 320 7.99 -20.32 -2.91
C ILE A 320 7.20 -19.07 -3.36
N PHE A 321 7.77 -17.88 -3.21
CA PHE A 321 7.13 -16.62 -3.57
C PHE A 321 6.79 -16.55 -5.07
N LYS A 322 7.68 -17.00 -5.96
CA LYS A 322 7.38 -17.09 -7.41
C LYS A 322 6.23 -18.06 -7.72
N LYS A 323 6.18 -19.20 -7.02
CA LYS A 323 5.14 -20.22 -7.24
C LYS A 323 3.79 -19.77 -6.69
N LYS A 324 3.76 -19.20 -5.50
CA LYS A 324 2.53 -18.81 -4.79
C LYS A 324 2.04 -17.42 -5.19
N LYS A 325 2.93 -16.56 -5.68
CA LYS A 325 2.68 -15.15 -6.02
C LYS A 325 1.98 -14.44 -4.86
N HIS A 326 0.72 -14.06 -5.06
CA HIS A 326 -0.12 -13.36 -4.09
C HIS A 326 -1.11 -14.27 -3.36
N SER A 327 -1.07 -15.59 -3.58
CA SER A 327 -1.98 -16.52 -2.90
C SER A 327 -1.63 -16.63 -1.42
N ILE A 328 -2.34 -15.86 -0.59
CA ILE A 328 -2.16 -15.85 0.87
C ILE A 328 -2.48 -17.22 1.48
N LEU A 329 -3.51 -17.93 1.00
CA LEU A 329 -3.78 -19.32 1.36
C LEU A 329 -2.62 -20.24 0.97
N GLY A 330 -2.08 -20.05 -0.24
CA GLY A 330 -0.95 -20.82 -0.74
C GLY A 330 0.35 -20.60 0.04
N LEU A 331 0.57 -19.38 0.54
CA LEU A 331 1.69 -19.02 1.44
C LEU A 331 1.46 -19.63 2.82
N TRP A 332 0.28 -19.45 3.41
CA TRP A 332 -0.09 -20.03 4.70
C TRP A 332 0.08 -21.55 4.73
N ASN A 333 -0.42 -22.25 3.71
CA ASN A 333 -0.26 -23.71 3.59
C ASN A 333 1.21 -24.17 3.52
N THR A 334 2.17 -23.27 3.28
CA THR A 334 3.60 -23.59 3.34
C THR A 334 4.12 -23.59 4.78
N MET A 335 3.52 -22.79 5.66
CA MET A 335 3.92 -22.65 7.06
C MET A 335 3.00 -23.41 8.03
N ARG A 336 1.79 -23.77 7.62
CA ARG A 336 0.77 -24.34 8.51
C ARG A 336 1.26 -25.54 9.33
N ASP A 337 1.95 -26.48 8.70
CA ASP A 337 2.48 -27.65 9.40
C ASP A 337 3.61 -27.27 10.37
N GLU A 338 4.44 -26.28 10.02
CA GLU A 338 5.48 -25.75 10.92
C GLU A 338 4.86 -25.11 12.17
N VAL A 339 3.83 -24.28 11.97
CA VAL A 339 3.09 -23.67 13.08
C VAL A 339 2.46 -24.75 13.97
N LYS A 340 1.95 -25.83 13.37
CA LYS A 340 1.39 -26.95 14.12
C LYS A 340 2.42 -27.66 14.99
N ARG A 341 3.65 -27.88 14.47
CA ARG A 341 4.75 -28.49 15.25
C ARG A 341 5.10 -27.69 16.50
N HIS A 342 5.10 -26.37 16.39
CA HIS A 342 5.37 -25.48 17.52
C HIS A 342 4.17 -25.29 18.46
N ASN A 343 3.00 -25.83 18.12
CA ASN A 343 1.80 -25.87 18.95
C ASN A 343 1.50 -27.27 19.51
N GLU A 344 2.48 -28.18 19.52
CA GLU A 344 2.29 -29.52 20.09
C GLU A 344 1.89 -29.44 21.57
N GLY A 345 0.66 -29.87 21.88
CA GLY A 345 0.11 -29.88 23.25
C GLY A 345 -0.92 -28.79 23.55
N SER A 346 -1.18 -27.86 22.62
CA SER A 346 -2.33 -26.93 22.67
C SER A 346 -3.50 -27.44 21.82
N ASP A 347 -4.68 -26.84 22.02
CA ASP A 347 -5.85 -27.09 21.17
C ASP A 347 -5.69 -26.40 19.81
N ASP A 348 -6.11 -27.07 18.73
CA ASP A 348 -6.00 -26.58 17.35
C ASP A 348 -7.05 -25.48 17.02
N THR A 349 -7.89 -25.06 17.98
CA THR A 349 -9.00 -24.11 17.76
C THR A 349 -8.58 -22.80 17.09
N ASP A 350 -7.47 -22.19 17.52
CA ASP A 350 -6.99 -20.94 16.94
C ASP A 350 -6.44 -21.14 15.53
N LEU A 351 -5.74 -22.25 15.30
CA LEU A 351 -5.21 -22.63 13.99
C LEU A 351 -6.35 -22.89 12.99
N ILE A 352 -7.39 -23.61 13.42
CA ILE A 352 -8.60 -23.88 12.65
C ILE A 352 -9.37 -22.58 12.39
N SER A 353 -9.40 -21.66 13.35
CA SER A 353 -10.03 -20.34 13.17
C SER A 353 -9.26 -19.52 12.13
N PHE A 354 -7.93 -19.45 12.23
CA PHE A 354 -7.11 -18.75 11.24
C PHE A 354 -7.22 -19.36 9.84
N ASP A 355 -7.32 -20.70 9.72
CA ASP A 355 -7.59 -21.39 8.44
C ASP A 355 -8.88 -20.87 7.77
N LYS A 356 -9.93 -20.57 8.54
CA LYS A 356 -11.17 -19.99 8.01
C LYS A 356 -10.96 -18.53 7.57
N TYR A 357 -10.26 -17.73 8.35
CA TYR A 357 -10.00 -16.30 8.03
C TYR A 357 -9.21 -16.17 6.74
N ILE A 358 -8.09 -16.91 6.64
CA ILE A 358 -7.24 -16.88 5.45
C ILE A 358 -7.98 -17.39 4.22
N GLN A 359 -8.85 -18.40 4.37
CA GLN A 359 -9.68 -18.90 3.28
C GLN A 359 -10.67 -17.84 2.81
N VAL A 360 -11.40 -17.20 3.72
CA VAL A 360 -12.38 -16.15 3.39
C VAL A 360 -11.72 -14.96 2.69
N LEU A 361 -10.60 -14.46 3.22
CA LEU A 361 -9.87 -13.35 2.59
C LEU A 361 -9.30 -13.79 1.23
N HIS A 362 -8.85 -15.03 1.09
CA HIS A 362 -8.33 -15.55 -0.17
C HIS A 362 -9.42 -15.69 -1.23
N ASP A 363 -10.59 -16.19 -0.84
CA ASP A 363 -11.74 -16.32 -1.75
C ASP A 363 -12.25 -14.95 -2.19
N PHE A 364 -12.16 -13.94 -1.31
CA PHE A 364 -12.44 -12.56 -1.66
C PHE A 364 -11.37 -12.01 -2.62
N ASP A 365 -10.09 -11.98 -2.26
CA ASP A 365 -9.01 -11.33 -3.04
C ASP A 365 -7.75 -12.21 -3.23
N ASN A 366 -7.89 -13.28 -4.03
CA ASN A 366 -6.80 -14.25 -4.23
C ASN A 366 -5.58 -13.72 -5.01
N LYS A 367 -5.76 -12.67 -5.82
CA LYS A 367 -4.73 -12.11 -6.71
C LYS A 367 -4.16 -10.79 -6.21
N SER A 368 -4.66 -10.27 -5.08
CA SER A 368 -4.30 -8.93 -4.60
C SER A 368 -4.72 -7.86 -5.61
N ASP A 369 -5.85 -7.97 -6.29
CA ASP A 369 -6.26 -7.03 -7.35
C ASP A 369 -7.56 -6.29 -7.04
N ILE A 370 -8.48 -6.87 -6.27
CA ILE A 370 -9.80 -6.28 -5.98
C ILE A 370 -9.70 -4.92 -5.28
N PHE A 371 -8.77 -4.77 -4.33
CA PHE A 371 -8.59 -3.50 -3.62
C PHE A 371 -7.73 -2.48 -4.36
N ARG A 372 -7.12 -2.88 -5.49
CA ARG A 372 -6.21 -2.03 -6.27
C ARG A 372 -6.79 -1.51 -7.57
N TYR A 373 -7.65 -2.30 -8.20
CA TYR A 373 -8.21 -1.99 -9.51
C TYR A 373 -9.72 -2.17 -9.48
N PRO A 374 -10.49 -1.40 -10.26
CA PRO A 374 -11.94 -1.55 -10.31
C PRO A 374 -12.38 -2.78 -11.12
N CYS A 375 -11.45 -3.45 -11.81
CA CYS A 375 -11.73 -4.56 -12.70
C CYS A 375 -10.61 -5.60 -12.75
N ASP A 376 -10.93 -6.78 -13.30
CA ASP A 376 -9.96 -7.80 -13.64
C ASP A 376 -9.16 -7.46 -14.91
N LYS A 377 -8.20 -8.34 -15.24
CA LYS A 377 -7.36 -8.24 -16.45
C LYS A 377 -8.14 -8.30 -17.78
N ASN A 378 -9.40 -8.72 -17.74
CA ASN A 378 -10.29 -8.77 -18.89
C ASN A 378 -11.28 -7.59 -18.87
N LEU A 379 -11.06 -6.59 -18.01
CA LEU A 379 -11.92 -5.41 -17.82
C LEU A 379 -13.30 -5.72 -17.23
N ASN A 380 -13.49 -6.90 -16.64
CA ASN A 380 -14.71 -7.19 -15.89
C ASN A 380 -14.64 -6.47 -14.55
N MET A 381 -15.54 -5.52 -14.31
CA MET A 381 -15.60 -4.79 -13.03
C MET A 381 -15.89 -5.73 -11.86
N TYR A 382 -15.22 -5.52 -10.72
CA TYR A 382 -15.41 -6.37 -9.54
C TYR A 382 -16.75 -6.12 -8.85
N PHE A 383 -17.15 -4.86 -8.71
CA PHE A 383 -18.37 -4.47 -7.99
C PHE A 383 -19.44 -3.91 -8.93
N GLN A 384 -19.83 -4.69 -9.95
CA GLN A 384 -20.96 -4.35 -10.84
C GLN A 384 -22.28 -4.18 -10.07
N THR A 385 -22.45 -4.96 -9.01
CA THR A 385 -23.51 -4.79 -8.00
C THR A 385 -22.92 -4.22 -6.73
N GLU A 386 -23.69 -3.38 -6.04
CA GLU A 386 -23.29 -2.81 -4.75
C GLU A 386 -22.98 -3.93 -3.74
N PHE A 387 -21.75 -3.94 -3.25
CA PHE A 387 -21.32 -4.72 -2.10
C PHE A 387 -21.32 -3.83 -0.86
N ILE A 388 -22.03 -4.27 0.18
CA ILE A 388 -22.12 -3.54 1.45
C ILE A 388 -21.48 -4.40 2.52
N ASN A 389 -20.66 -3.80 3.36
CA ASN A 389 -20.16 -4.42 4.58
C ASN A 389 -19.94 -3.38 5.67
N ASP A 390 -19.78 -3.83 6.91
CA ASP A 390 -19.32 -2.99 8.02
C ASP A 390 -17.79 -2.88 7.96
N ILE A 391 -17.24 -1.66 7.99
CA ILE A 391 -15.78 -1.51 8.01
C ILE A 391 -15.17 -2.13 9.26
N ASN A 392 -15.91 -2.25 10.37
CA ASN A 392 -15.42 -2.95 11.56
C ASN A 392 -15.25 -4.45 11.32
N ASN A 393 -15.99 -5.08 10.39
CA ASN A 393 -15.73 -6.48 10.04
C ASN A 393 -14.40 -6.63 9.30
N PHE A 394 -14.09 -5.71 8.40
CA PHE A 394 -12.78 -5.66 7.76
C PHE A 394 -11.67 -5.40 8.79
N ARG A 395 -11.89 -4.45 9.69
CA ARG A 395 -10.98 -4.17 10.81
C ARG A 395 -10.68 -5.42 11.60
N ASP A 396 -11.72 -6.11 12.04
CA ASP A 396 -11.62 -7.29 12.89
C ASP A 396 -10.92 -8.43 12.14
N LEU A 397 -11.29 -8.69 10.88
CA LEU A 397 -10.61 -9.66 10.02
C LEU A 397 -9.10 -9.41 9.99
N PHE A 398 -8.69 -8.19 9.63
CA PHE A 398 -7.27 -7.90 9.41
C PHE A 398 -6.48 -7.81 10.70
N GLN A 399 -6.99 -7.12 11.73
CA GLN A 399 -6.28 -6.98 13.00
C GLN A 399 -6.13 -8.33 13.71
N GLU A 400 -7.15 -9.20 13.69
CA GLU A 400 -7.05 -10.54 14.28
C GLU A 400 -6.05 -11.43 13.53
N MET A 401 -6.03 -11.35 12.19
CA MET A 401 -5.03 -12.07 11.40
C MET A 401 -3.60 -11.57 11.65
N ILE A 402 -3.39 -10.25 11.76
CA ILE A 402 -2.08 -9.66 12.08
C ILE A 402 -1.63 -10.14 13.46
N SER A 403 -2.48 -10.01 14.48
CA SER A 403 -2.16 -10.45 15.84
C SER A 403 -1.86 -11.94 15.92
N PHE A 404 -2.62 -12.78 15.21
CA PHE A 404 -2.33 -14.22 15.13
C PHE A 404 -0.96 -14.50 14.51
N LEU A 405 -0.64 -13.87 13.37
CA LEU A 405 0.64 -14.09 12.69
C LEU A 405 1.84 -13.58 13.50
N ASP A 406 1.68 -12.48 14.23
CA ASP A 406 2.67 -11.94 15.16
C ASP A 406 2.91 -12.89 16.35
N GLY A 407 1.83 -13.44 16.92
CA GLY A 407 1.89 -14.47 17.95
C GLY A 407 2.60 -15.74 17.47
N VAL A 408 2.32 -16.18 16.24
CA VAL A 408 3.01 -17.31 15.60
C VAL A 408 4.49 -17.04 15.43
N ASP A 409 4.89 -15.87 14.91
CA ASP A 409 6.31 -15.55 14.73
C ASP A 409 7.06 -15.49 16.07
N SER A 410 6.43 -14.91 17.08
CA SER A 410 6.97 -14.84 18.45
C SER A 410 7.18 -16.23 19.04
N GLN A 411 6.17 -17.11 18.96
CA GLN A 411 6.24 -18.48 19.48
C GLN A 411 7.36 -19.29 18.80
N ILE A 412 7.44 -19.24 17.47
CA ILE A 412 8.46 -19.97 16.72
C ILE A 412 9.86 -19.41 17.05
N SER A 413 10.01 -18.09 17.16
CA SER A 413 11.28 -17.46 17.54
C SER A 413 11.81 -17.98 18.87
N VAL A 414 10.95 -18.00 19.89
CA VAL A 414 11.29 -18.47 21.24
C VAL A 414 11.68 -19.95 21.22
N HIS A 415 10.90 -20.81 20.57
CA HIS A 415 11.23 -22.23 20.45
C HIS A 415 12.57 -22.47 19.76
N GLN A 416 12.87 -21.74 18.68
CA GLN A 416 14.14 -21.88 17.97
C GLN A 416 15.34 -21.35 18.77
N GLU A 417 15.15 -20.32 19.59
CA GLU A 417 16.19 -19.85 20.51
C GLU A 417 16.53 -20.94 21.53
N TYR A 418 15.52 -21.54 22.17
CA TYR A 418 15.73 -22.67 23.08
C TYR A 418 16.42 -23.87 22.40
N GLU A 419 16.03 -24.23 21.17
CA GLU A 419 16.69 -25.31 20.44
C GLU A 419 18.16 -25.00 20.14
N ARG A 420 18.49 -23.75 19.78
CA ARG A 420 19.88 -23.32 19.53
C ARG A 420 20.72 -23.35 20.81
N GLU A 421 20.17 -22.85 21.91
CA GLU A 421 20.83 -22.90 23.22
C GLU A 421 21.10 -24.35 23.63
N MET A 422 20.10 -25.23 23.55
CA MET A 422 20.25 -26.65 23.86
C MET A 422 21.31 -27.34 22.99
N ARG A 423 21.33 -27.12 21.67
CA ARG A 423 22.36 -27.68 20.78
C ARG A 423 23.76 -27.20 21.17
N SER A 424 23.90 -25.93 21.56
CA SER A 424 25.19 -25.38 21.98
C SER A 424 25.76 -26.06 23.23
N TYR A 425 24.89 -26.56 24.12
CA TYR A 425 25.33 -27.35 25.28
C TYR A 425 25.78 -28.78 24.94
N TYR A 426 25.29 -29.36 23.84
CA TYR A 426 25.67 -30.71 23.40
C TYR A 426 26.87 -30.74 22.47
N ASP A 427 27.20 -29.61 21.83
CA ASP A 427 28.36 -29.47 20.95
C ASP A 427 29.69 -29.13 21.70
N TYR A 428 29.68 -29.22 23.04
CA TYR A 428 30.85 -29.01 23.94
C TYR A 428 31.45 -30.30 24.50
#